data_AF-A0A929PL81-F1
#
_entry.id   AF-A0A929PL81-F1
#
_cell.length_a   1.000
_cell.length_b   1.000
_cell.length_c   1.000
_cell.angle_alpha   90.00
_cell.angle_beta   90.00
_cell.angle_gamma   90.00
#
_symmetry.space_group_name_H-M   'P 1'
#
loop_
_entity.id
_entity.type
_entity.pdbx_description
1 polymer ?
#
loop_
_entity_poly.entity_id
_entity_poly.type
_entity_poly.pdbx_seq_one_letter_code
_entity_poly.pdbx_strand_id
1 'polypeptide(L)'
;DFVELIREQSGILTETGHQLFGFMHLTFEEYLAARYLAGKRKVLEVIGEKLHNPNWREVILLAAGSLEGEIADDFVQEILKASSFYEDILHRDLLLAGRCVADDVDILPKLRNEVVDRLVGLYIDTPYSKLREEVLRIFESSQGSLGWERVKDTLMEKVKSESEDEQVKAIDAITHL
;
A
#
# COMPACT_ATOMS: atom_id res chain seq x y z
N ASP A 1 15.54 -9.97 -30.75
CA ASP A 1 16.15 -10.97 -29.84
C ASP A 1 15.32 -11.23 -28.59
N PHE A 2 15.10 -10.29 -27.65
CA PHE A 2 14.23 -10.54 -26.47
C PHE A 2 12.72 -10.64 -26.80
N VAL A 3 12.22 -9.78 -27.69
CA VAL A 3 10.79 -9.75 -28.07
C VAL A 3 10.38 -10.98 -28.87
N GLU A 4 11.24 -11.49 -29.76
CA GLU A 4 10.97 -12.74 -30.50
C GLU A 4 10.96 -13.96 -29.58
N LEU A 5 11.88 -14.02 -28.61
CA LEU A 5 11.94 -15.09 -27.61
C LEU A 5 10.65 -15.18 -26.77
N ILE A 6 10.09 -14.02 -26.38
CA ILE A 6 8.82 -13.97 -25.63
C ILE A 6 7.64 -14.37 -26.53
N ARG A 7 7.63 -13.93 -27.80
CA ARG A 7 6.57 -14.16 -28.77
C ARG A 7 6.42 -15.65 -29.15
N GLU A 8 7.52 -16.35 -29.36
CA GLU A 8 7.49 -17.72 -29.93
C GLU A 8 7.32 -18.83 -28.88
N GLN A 9 7.63 -18.61 -27.59
CA GLN A 9 7.67 -19.70 -26.60
C GLN A 9 6.91 -19.47 -25.29
N SER A 10 6.50 -18.25 -24.95
CA SER A 10 5.97 -17.97 -23.59
C SER A 10 4.49 -17.63 -23.50
N GLY A 11 3.84 -17.16 -24.59
CA GLY A 11 2.48 -16.65 -24.52
C GLY A 11 2.31 -15.40 -23.64
N ILE A 12 3.39 -14.69 -23.30
CA ILE A 12 3.34 -13.53 -22.40
C ILE A 12 2.93 -12.25 -23.15
N LEU A 13 3.40 -12.06 -24.39
CA LEU A 13 3.06 -10.93 -25.25
C LEU A 13 2.31 -11.41 -26.49
N THR A 14 1.20 -10.75 -26.81
CA THR A 14 0.45 -10.96 -28.06
C THR A 14 0.38 -9.68 -28.89
N GLU A 15 0.41 -9.87 -30.20
CA GLU A 15 0.17 -8.79 -31.15
C GLU A 15 -1.35 -8.59 -31.27
N THR A 16 -1.87 -7.46 -30.78
CA THR A 16 -3.30 -7.12 -30.76
C THR A 16 -3.73 -6.25 -31.95
N GLY A 17 -2.77 -5.81 -32.77
CA GLY A 17 -2.94 -5.05 -34.00
C GLY A 17 -1.58 -4.84 -34.68
N HIS A 18 -1.54 -4.21 -35.85
CA HIS A 18 -0.26 -4.01 -36.56
C HIS A 18 0.71 -3.20 -35.70
N GLN A 19 1.80 -3.84 -35.25
CA GLN A 19 2.82 -3.27 -34.35
C GLN A 19 2.30 -2.87 -32.96
N LEU A 20 1.13 -3.37 -32.54
CA LEU A 20 0.60 -3.19 -31.19
C LEU A 20 0.77 -4.48 -30.40
N PHE A 21 1.50 -4.39 -29.29
CA PHE A 21 1.77 -5.51 -28.40
C PHE A 21 1.11 -5.27 -27.05
N GLY A 22 0.45 -6.29 -26.52
CA GLY A 22 -0.12 -6.29 -25.18
C GLY A 22 0.30 -7.54 -24.42
N PHE A 23 0.23 -7.48 -23.09
CA PHE A 23 0.41 -8.66 -22.26
C PHE A 23 -0.86 -9.52 -22.30
N MET A 24 -0.70 -10.85 -22.34
CA MET A 24 -1.83 -11.78 -22.26
C MET A 24 -2.49 -11.81 -20.89
N HIS A 25 -1.71 -11.56 -19.84
CA HIS A 25 -2.20 -11.52 -18.46
C HIS A 25 -1.73 -10.25 -17.77
N LEU A 26 -2.68 -9.53 -17.16
CA LEU A 26 -2.43 -8.28 -16.43
C LEU A 26 -1.37 -8.45 -15.34
N THR A 27 -1.34 -9.60 -14.64
CA THR A 27 -0.35 -9.88 -13.59
C THR A 27 1.10 -9.81 -14.09
N PHE A 28 1.38 -10.22 -15.33
CA PHE A 28 2.73 -10.08 -15.90
C PHE A 28 3.06 -8.62 -16.23
N GLU A 29 2.08 -7.88 -16.74
CA GLU A 29 2.23 -6.43 -16.97
C GLU A 29 2.54 -5.71 -15.66
N GLU A 30 1.75 -5.98 -14.62
CA GLU A 30 1.89 -5.37 -13.31
C GLU A 30 3.23 -5.71 -12.66
N TYR A 31 3.63 -6.98 -12.69
CA TYR A 31 4.90 -7.42 -12.16
C TYR A 31 6.09 -6.79 -12.90
N LEU A 32 6.09 -6.79 -14.23
CA LEU A 32 7.20 -6.22 -15.00
C LEU A 32 7.28 -4.69 -14.83
N ALA A 33 6.14 -4.01 -14.77
CA ALA A 33 6.08 -2.59 -14.45
C ALA A 33 6.64 -2.32 -13.05
N ALA A 34 6.29 -3.15 -12.06
CA ALA A 34 6.78 -3.04 -10.69
C ALA A 34 8.29 -3.23 -10.61
N ARG A 35 8.83 -4.26 -11.29
CA ARG A 35 10.29 -4.50 -11.38
C ARG A 35 11.02 -3.33 -12.04
N TYR A 36 10.42 -2.73 -13.08
CA TYR A 36 10.98 -1.53 -13.71
C TYR A 36 11.00 -0.34 -12.75
N LEU A 37 9.92 -0.12 -12.00
CA LEU A 37 9.82 0.95 -11.01
C LEU A 37 10.82 0.77 -9.86
N ALA A 38 10.93 -0.44 -9.29
CA ALA A 38 11.86 -0.74 -8.20
C ALA A 38 13.33 -0.50 -8.58
N GLY A 39 13.66 -0.55 -9.89
CA GLY A 39 14.99 -0.19 -10.40
C GLY A 39 15.24 1.31 -10.54
N LYS A 40 14.30 2.18 -10.16
CA LYS A 40 14.43 3.64 -10.26
C LYS A 40 14.78 4.25 -8.93
N ARG A 41 15.70 5.22 -8.96
CA ARG A 41 16.11 5.98 -7.77
C ARG A 41 15.02 6.91 -7.22
N LYS A 42 14.11 7.35 -8.09
CA LYS A 42 13.03 8.28 -7.74
C LYS A 42 11.71 7.75 -8.28
N VAL A 43 11.16 6.77 -7.57
CA VAL A 43 10.02 6.00 -8.06
C VAL A 43 8.78 6.89 -8.20
N LEU A 44 8.55 7.82 -7.27
CA LEU A 44 7.43 8.75 -7.36
C LEU A 44 7.51 9.72 -8.53
N GLU A 45 8.70 10.13 -8.99
CA GLU A 45 8.81 10.97 -10.19
C GLU A 45 8.34 10.22 -11.46
N VAL A 46 8.49 8.89 -11.47
CA VAL A 46 8.05 8.04 -12.59
C VAL A 46 6.56 7.73 -12.52
N ILE A 47 6.04 7.48 -11.31
CA ILE A 47 4.61 7.26 -11.07
C ILE A 47 3.83 8.55 -11.36
N GLY A 48 4.29 9.68 -10.80
CA GLY A 48 3.70 11.01 -10.92
C GLY A 48 2.22 11.01 -10.50
N GLU A 49 1.37 11.56 -11.34
CA GLU A 49 -0.08 11.66 -11.11
C GLU A 49 -0.82 10.31 -11.02
N LYS A 50 -0.12 9.20 -11.31
CA LYS A 50 -0.71 7.85 -11.30
C LYS A 50 -0.69 7.19 -9.91
N LEU A 51 -0.18 7.87 -8.87
CA LEU A 51 -0.06 7.32 -7.51
C LEU A 51 -1.38 6.74 -7.00
N HIS A 52 -2.49 7.41 -7.30
CA HIS A 52 -3.85 7.00 -6.91
C HIS A 52 -4.68 6.43 -8.06
N ASN A 53 -4.04 6.09 -9.18
CA ASN A 53 -4.73 5.40 -10.28
C ASN A 53 -4.94 3.93 -9.89
N PRO A 54 -6.18 3.41 -9.89
CA PRO A 54 -6.45 2.01 -9.54
C PRO A 54 -5.63 0.99 -10.35
N ASN A 55 -5.33 1.27 -11.62
CA ASN A 55 -4.54 0.39 -12.49
C ASN A 55 -3.05 0.35 -12.11
N TRP A 56 -2.58 1.29 -11.28
CA TRP A 56 -1.20 1.36 -10.81
C TRP A 56 -1.04 0.86 -9.38
N ARG A 57 -2.14 0.62 -8.67
CA ARG A 57 -2.11 0.22 -7.27
C ARG A 57 -1.27 -1.05 -7.08
N GLU A 58 -1.55 -2.10 -7.84
CA GLU A 58 -0.82 -3.36 -7.71
C GLU A 58 0.65 -3.21 -8.12
N VAL A 59 0.92 -2.45 -9.18
CA VAL A 59 2.28 -2.10 -9.61
C VAL A 59 3.08 -1.43 -8.49
N ILE A 60 2.46 -0.51 -7.76
CA ILE A 60 3.07 0.23 -6.65
C ILE A 60 3.34 -0.69 -5.46
N LEU A 61 2.39 -1.54 -5.08
CA LEU A 61 2.54 -2.48 -3.97
C LEU A 61 3.62 -3.54 -4.27
N LEU A 62 3.59 -4.13 -5.47
CA LEU A 62 4.61 -5.07 -5.93
C LEU A 62 6.00 -4.41 -6.01
N ALA A 63 6.06 -3.13 -6.40
CA ALA A 63 7.32 -2.39 -6.41
C ALA A 63 7.83 -2.21 -4.97
N ALA A 64 6.95 -1.80 -4.04
CA ALA A 64 7.29 -1.64 -2.62
C ALA A 64 7.85 -2.95 -2.04
N GLY A 65 7.17 -4.08 -2.26
CA GLY A 65 7.60 -5.40 -1.78
C GLY A 65 8.88 -5.93 -2.44
N SER A 66 9.35 -5.29 -3.52
CA SER A 66 10.64 -5.60 -4.15
C SER A 66 11.80 -4.73 -3.65
N LEU A 67 11.54 -3.74 -2.80
CA LEU A 67 12.54 -2.87 -2.20
C LEU A 67 12.94 -3.39 -0.81
N GLU A 68 14.16 -3.08 -0.39
CA GLU A 68 14.72 -3.53 0.89
C GLU A 68 15.40 -2.37 1.63
N GLY A 69 15.34 -2.42 2.96
CA GLY A 69 16.01 -1.47 3.87
C GLY A 69 15.69 0.00 3.59
N GLU A 70 16.74 0.84 3.55
CA GLU A 70 16.60 2.31 3.42
C GLU A 70 15.84 2.73 2.16
N ILE A 71 15.90 1.96 1.08
CA ILE A 71 15.22 2.30 -0.18
C ILE A 71 13.71 2.08 -0.03
N ALA A 72 13.29 1.02 0.65
CA ALA A 72 11.88 0.78 0.96
C ALA A 72 11.34 1.86 1.91
N ASP A 73 12.14 2.25 2.91
CA ASP A 73 11.83 3.35 3.82
C ASP A 73 11.60 4.66 3.09
N ASP A 74 12.55 5.04 2.22
CA ASP A 74 12.46 6.25 1.43
C ASP A 74 11.23 6.22 0.53
N PHE A 75 10.92 5.07 -0.07
CA PHE A 75 9.75 4.90 -0.93
C PHE A 75 8.42 5.10 -0.17
N VAL A 76 8.26 4.46 1.00
CA VAL A 76 7.05 4.63 1.82
C VAL A 76 6.95 6.05 2.36
N GLN A 77 8.06 6.66 2.76
CA GLN A 77 8.09 8.06 3.17
C GLN A 77 7.75 9.03 2.04
N GLU A 78 8.21 8.75 0.83
CA GLU A 78 7.87 9.50 -0.37
C GLU A 78 6.35 9.47 -0.59
N ILE A 79 5.71 8.29 -0.51
CA ILE A 79 4.25 8.14 -0.59
C ILE A 79 3.56 9.02 0.45
N LEU A 80 3.95 8.92 1.73
CA LEU A 80 3.37 9.70 2.81
C LEU A 80 3.51 11.22 2.65
N LYS A 81 4.51 11.68 1.89
CA LYS A 81 4.81 13.11 1.64
C LYS A 81 4.26 13.60 0.30
N ALA A 82 3.63 12.73 -0.50
CA ALA A 82 3.14 13.06 -1.84
C ALA A 82 2.14 14.23 -1.82
N SER A 83 1.44 14.45 -0.70
CA SER A 83 0.51 15.58 -0.49
C SER A 83 -0.56 15.62 -1.58
N SER A 84 -1.13 14.44 -1.85
CA SER A 84 -2.09 14.25 -2.93
C SER A 84 -3.35 15.09 -2.70
N PHE A 85 -4.10 15.29 -3.79
CA PHE A 85 -5.31 16.11 -3.75
C PHE A 85 -6.29 15.65 -2.65
N TYR A 86 -6.67 16.56 -1.76
CA TYR A 86 -7.50 16.32 -0.56
C TYR A 86 -6.94 15.27 0.42
N GLU A 87 -5.62 15.13 0.54
CA GLU A 87 -5.02 14.18 1.49
C GLU A 87 -5.50 14.38 2.94
N ASP A 88 -5.67 15.63 3.38
CA ASP A 88 -6.15 15.96 4.74
C ASP A 88 -7.56 15.45 5.05
N ILE A 89 -8.33 15.06 4.03
CA ILE A 89 -9.72 14.59 4.15
C ILE A 89 -9.81 13.11 3.76
N LEU A 90 -9.15 12.72 2.67
CA LEU A 90 -9.28 11.40 2.07
C LEU A 90 -8.21 10.41 2.53
N HIS A 91 -7.09 10.90 3.06
CA HIS A 91 -5.98 10.11 3.58
C HIS A 91 -5.46 9.04 2.60
N ARG A 92 -5.47 9.31 1.29
CA ARG A 92 -5.16 8.32 0.26
C ARG A 92 -3.68 7.94 0.27
N ASP A 93 -2.80 8.89 0.55
CA ASP A 93 -1.36 8.65 0.70
C ASP A 93 -1.11 7.76 1.93
N LEU A 94 -1.74 8.09 3.07
CA LEU A 94 -1.65 7.28 4.28
C LEU A 94 -2.22 5.86 4.09
N LEU A 95 -3.39 5.73 3.46
CA LEU A 95 -4.00 4.43 3.18
C LEU A 95 -3.14 3.59 2.24
N LEU A 96 -2.50 4.20 1.25
CA LEU A 96 -1.58 3.50 0.35
C LEU A 96 -0.32 3.03 1.08
N ALA A 97 0.31 3.90 1.86
CA ALA A 97 1.44 3.53 2.72
C ALA A 97 1.06 2.42 3.72
N GLY A 98 -0.15 2.47 4.27
CA GLY A 98 -0.70 1.43 5.12
C GLY A 98 -0.78 0.06 4.45
N ARG A 99 -1.17 0.02 3.18
CA ARG A 99 -1.17 -1.23 2.39
C ARG A 99 0.24 -1.76 2.16
N CYS A 100 1.23 -0.88 1.89
CA CYS A 100 2.63 -1.31 1.83
C CYS A 100 3.09 -1.94 3.15
N VAL A 101 2.68 -1.39 4.29
CA VAL A 101 3.01 -1.97 5.60
C VAL A 101 2.31 -3.31 5.83
N ALA A 102 1.05 -3.43 5.41
CA ALA A 102 0.29 -4.68 5.51
C ALA A 102 0.89 -5.80 4.65
N ASP A 103 1.45 -5.47 3.49
CA ASP A 103 2.15 -6.39 2.58
C ASP A 103 3.59 -6.72 3.03
N ASP A 104 3.94 -6.42 4.29
CA ASP A 104 5.21 -6.82 4.92
C ASP A 104 6.48 -6.30 4.24
N VAL A 105 6.39 -5.11 3.63
CA VAL A 105 7.57 -4.45 3.05
C VAL A 105 8.68 -4.32 4.09
N ASP A 106 9.92 -4.54 3.66
CA ASP A 106 11.12 -4.49 4.49
C ASP A 106 11.53 -3.05 4.83
N ILE A 107 10.74 -2.42 5.70
CA ILE A 107 10.98 -1.08 6.25
C ILE A 107 11.44 -1.10 7.70
N LEU A 108 12.09 -0.02 8.15
CA LEU A 108 12.50 0.16 9.54
C LEU A 108 11.29 0.12 10.49
N PRO A 109 11.41 -0.51 11.67
CA PRO A 109 10.32 -0.60 12.65
C PRO A 109 9.75 0.77 13.06
N LYS A 110 10.58 1.81 13.07
CA LYS A 110 10.15 3.17 13.40
C LYS A 110 9.10 3.69 12.41
N LEU A 111 9.37 3.58 11.11
CA LEU A 111 8.45 4.02 10.06
C LEU A 111 7.19 3.16 10.04
N ARG A 112 7.36 1.84 10.19
CA ARG A 112 6.26 0.89 10.29
C ARG A 112 5.28 1.29 11.40
N ASN A 113 5.80 1.53 12.60
CA ASN A 113 4.99 1.90 13.75
C ASN A 113 4.34 3.27 13.58
N GLU A 114 5.05 4.24 12.98
CA GLU A 114 4.46 5.56 12.66
C GLU A 114 3.24 5.43 11.73
N VAL A 115 3.34 4.63 10.66
CA VAL A 115 2.23 4.41 9.73
C VAL A 115 1.06 3.73 10.44
N VAL A 116 1.33 2.68 11.21
CA VAL A 116 0.29 1.97 11.98
C VAL A 116 -0.40 2.89 12.98
N ASP A 117 0.35 3.69 13.73
CA ASP A 117 -0.21 4.61 14.72
C ASP A 117 -1.09 5.68 14.06
N ARG A 118 -0.69 6.18 12.90
CA ARG A 118 -1.49 7.11 12.10
C ARG A 118 -2.77 6.48 11.56
N LEU A 119 -2.73 5.21 11.14
CA LEU A 119 -3.92 4.48 10.69
C LEU A 119 -4.90 4.24 11.84
N VAL A 120 -4.41 3.82 13.01
CA VAL A 120 -5.25 3.64 14.19
C VAL A 120 -5.86 4.99 14.61
N GLY A 121 -5.06 6.06 14.63
CA GLY A 121 -5.57 7.42 14.86
C GLY A 121 -6.67 7.80 13.88
N LEU A 122 -6.45 7.58 12.57
CA LEU A 122 -7.46 7.83 11.54
C LEU A 122 -8.76 7.05 11.79
N TYR A 123 -8.66 5.76 12.14
CA TYR A 123 -9.83 4.92 12.40
C TYR A 123 -10.65 5.44 13.59
N ILE A 124 -9.97 5.89 14.65
CA ILE A 124 -10.61 6.43 15.86
C ILE A 124 -11.23 7.81 15.59
N ASP A 125 -10.49 8.70 14.93
CA ASP A 125 -10.87 10.11 14.83
C ASP A 125 -11.84 10.40 13.67
N THR A 126 -11.83 9.57 12.63
CA THR A 126 -12.62 9.87 11.42
C THR A 126 -14.12 9.74 11.66
N PRO A 127 -14.93 10.74 11.24
CA PRO A 127 -16.38 10.62 11.28
C PRO A 127 -16.92 9.77 10.11
N TYR A 128 -16.09 9.43 9.12
CA TYR A 128 -16.53 8.79 7.88
C TYR A 128 -16.41 7.27 7.96
N SER A 129 -17.56 6.57 7.92
CA SER A 129 -17.59 5.10 7.97
C SER A 129 -16.77 4.43 6.87
N LYS A 130 -16.79 4.98 5.65
CA LYS A 130 -16.01 4.43 4.53
C LYS A 130 -14.50 4.45 4.79
N LEU A 131 -13.98 5.47 5.46
CA LEU A 131 -12.55 5.51 5.82
C LEU A 131 -12.24 4.49 6.91
N ARG A 132 -13.14 4.31 7.89
CA ARG A 132 -13.00 3.23 8.88
C ARG A 132 -12.97 1.86 8.22
N GLU A 133 -13.87 1.59 7.28
CA GLU A 133 -13.88 0.34 6.51
C GLU A 133 -12.59 0.12 5.70
N GLU A 134 -12.02 1.17 5.09
CA GLU A 134 -10.74 1.05 4.39
C GLU A 134 -9.59 0.73 5.34
N VAL A 135 -9.54 1.37 6.51
CA VAL A 135 -8.52 1.07 7.52
C VAL A 135 -8.68 -0.35 8.07
N LEU A 136 -9.91 -0.81 8.33
CA LEU A 136 -10.17 -2.20 8.75
C LEU A 136 -9.69 -3.20 7.71
N ARG A 137 -9.96 -2.98 6.42
CA ARG A 137 -9.44 -3.84 5.34
C ARG A 137 -7.91 -3.93 5.37
N ILE A 138 -7.22 -2.83 5.68
CA ILE A 138 -5.75 -2.82 5.81
C ILE A 138 -5.33 -3.67 7.01
N PHE A 139 -5.98 -3.49 8.17
CA PHE A 139 -5.69 -4.28 9.37
C PHE A 139 -5.94 -5.77 9.16
N GLU A 140 -7.06 -6.15 8.54
CA GLU A 140 -7.36 -7.54 8.16
C GLU A 140 -6.27 -8.13 7.26
N SER A 141 -5.84 -7.39 6.23
CA SER A 141 -4.76 -7.85 5.35
C SER A 141 -3.40 -7.92 6.03
N SER A 142 -3.19 -7.17 7.11
CA SER A 142 -1.95 -7.13 7.85
C SER A 142 -1.80 -8.31 8.83
N GLN A 143 -2.79 -9.20 8.96
CA GLN A 143 -2.71 -10.35 9.86
C GLN A 143 -1.52 -11.25 9.50
N GLY A 144 -0.58 -11.41 10.43
CA GLY A 144 0.65 -12.15 10.22
C GLY A 144 1.83 -11.29 9.77
N SER A 145 1.60 -10.00 9.48
CA SER A 145 2.67 -9.03 9.19
C SER A 145 3.42 -8.59 10.44
N LEU A 146 4.63 -8.05 10.25
CA LEU A 146 5.42 -7.41 11.31
C LEU A 146 4.73 -6.18 11.91
N GLY A 147 3.80 -5.56 11.18
CA GLY A 147 3.01 -4.42 11.68
C GLY A 147 1.84 -4.84 12.58
N TRP A 148 1.44 -6.11 12.54
CA TRP A 148 0.23 -6.60 13.21
C TRP A 148 0.26 -6.48 14.73
N GLU A 149 1.39 -6.81 15.35
CA GLU A 149 1.54 -6.67 16.80
C GLU A 149 1.35 -5.21 17.23
N ARG A 150 1.88 -4.26 16.45
CA ARG A 150 1.69 -2.83 16.72
C ARG A 150 0.23 -2.42 16.58
N VAL A 151 -0.50 -2.93 15.57
CA VAL A 151 -1.95 -2.65 15.41
C VAL A 151 -2.70 -3.06 16.67
N LYS A 152 -2.47 -4.29 17.16
CA LYS A 152 -3.11 -4.81 18.38
C LYS A 152 -2.73 -3.98 19.60
N ASP A 153 -1.46 -3.68 19.81
CA ASP A 153 -0.99 -2.90 20.95
C ASP A 153 -1.63 -1.51 20.98
N THR A 154 -1.61 -0.79 19.86
CA THR A 154 -2.17 0.57 19.78
C THR A 154 -3.70 0.55 19.95
N LEU A 155 -4.41 -0.45 19.41
CA LEU A 155 -5.86 -0.60 19.67
C LEU A 155 -6.15 -0.92 21.14
N MET A 156 -5.37 -1.79 21.78
CA MET A 156 -5.52 -2.13 23.20
C MET A 156 -5.22 -0.94 24.12
N GLU A 157 -4.29 -0.05 23.75
CA GLU A 157 -4.08 1.23 24.42
C GLU A 157 -5.34 2.12 24.32
N LYS A 158 -5.99 2.16 23.15
CA LYS A 158 -7.22 2.93 22.93
C LYS A 158 -8.44 2.40 23.69
N VAL A 159 -8.54 1.09 23.89
CA VAL A 159 -9.57 0.48 24.78
C VAL A 159 -9.42 0.94 26.24
N LYS A 160 -8.21 1.32 26.67
CA LYS A 160 -7.94 1.81 28.03
C LYS A 160 -8.02 3.33 28.15
N SER A 161 -8.36 4.04 27.08
CA SER A 161 -8.49 5.50 27.08
C SER A 161 -9.66 5.96 27.96
N GLU A 162 -9.65 7.23 28.38
CA GLU A 162 -10.75 7.80 29.19
C GLU A 162 -11.99 8.16 28.33
N SER A 163 -11.85 8.17 27.00
CA SER A 163 -12.93 8.54 26.08
C SER A 163 -13.78 7.32 25.70
N GLU A 164 -15.05 7.34 26.09
CA GLU A 164 -16.00 6.26 25.77
C GLU A 164 -16.16 6.05 24.25
N ASP A 165 -16.09 7.11 23.45
CA ASP A 165 -16.15 7.01 21.98
C ASP A 165 -14.92 6.30 21.40
N GLU A 166 -13.71 6.62 21.91
CA GLU A 166 -12.49 5.92 21.49
C GLU A 166 -12.53 4.45 21.91
N GLN A 167 -13.01 4.15 23.12
CA GLN A 167 -13.17 2.78 23.60
C GLN A 167 -14.11 1.97 22.71
N VAL A 168 -15.30 2.50 22.41
CA VAL A 168 -16.30 1.81 21.58
C VAL A 168 -15.74 1.52 20.20
N LYS A 169 -15.08 2.49 19.55
CA LYS A 169 -14.46 2.29 18.24
C LYS A 169 -13.32 1.28 18.31
N ALA A 170 -12.45 1.35 19.31
CA ALA A 170 -11.36 0.38 19.45
C ALA A 170 -11.88 -1.06 19.66
N ILE A 171 -12.94 -1.24 20.45
CA ILE A 171 -13.60 -2.54 20.65
C ILE A 171 -14.25 -3.02 19.35
N ASP A 172 -14.90 -2.13 18.59
CA ASP A 172 -15.48 -2.43 17.27
C ASP A 172 -14.41 -2.96 16.32
N ALA A 173 -13.26 -2.26 16.19
CA ALA A 173 -12.14 -2.72 15.40
C ALA A 173 -11.65 -4.11 15.82
N ILE A 174 -11.42 -4.34 17.11
CA ILE A 174 -10.94 -5.63 17.63
C ILE A 174 -11.95 -6.76 17.33
N THR A 175 -13.25 -6.47 17.33
CA THR A 175 -14.28 -7.47 17.05
C THR A 175 -14.31 -7.89 15.57
N HIS A 176 -13.86 -7.01 14.68
CA HIS A 176 -13.77 -7.26 13.25
C HIS A 176 -12.47 -7.96 12.81
N LEU A 177 -11.48 -8.08 13.71
CA LEU A 177 -10.15 -8.63 13.45
C LEU A 177 -10.00 -10.06 13.98
#